data_AF-A0A962AZB3-F1
#
_entry.id   AF-A0A962AZB3-F1
#
_cell.length_a   1.000
_cell.length_b   1.000
_cell.length_c   1.000
_cell.angle_alpha   90.00
_cell.angle_beta   90.00
_cell.angle_gamma   90.00
#
_symmetry.space_group_name_H-M   'P 1'
#
loop_
_entity.id
_entity.type
_entity.pdbx_description
1 polymer ?
#
loop_
_entity_poly.entity_id
_entity_poly.type
_entity_poly.pdbx_seq_one_letter_code
_entity_poly.pdbx_strand_id
1 'polypeptide(L)'
;VEPLALWETVRSGAIGRRRTLDAMVDQFLPGSYDPPAFALKLAHKDVSLASALARELGVPMRLSNLALEEMTEALGRGWGGRDSRVSMQLQCERAGVEIAVPRERIKEALERDPPAKDDPKRS
;
A
#
# COMPACT_ATOMS: atom_id res chain seq x y z
N VAL A 1 22.94 3.33 6.78
CA VAL A 1 22.75 4.07 5.52
C VAL A 1 22.71 5.54 5.86
N GLU A 2 23.23 6.43 5.01
CA GLU A 2 23.15 7.87 5.25
C GLU A 2 21.67 8.34 5.13
N PRO A 3 21.11 9.06 6.12
CA PRO A 3 19.68 9.40 6.15
C PRO A 3 19.15 10.20 4.95
N LEU A 4 19.91 11.17 4.44
CA LEU A 4 19.47 11.99 3.31
C LEU A 4 19.38 11.14 2.03
N ALA A 5 20.41 10.34 1.74
CA ALA A 5 20.44 9.43 0.60
C ALA A 5 19.29 8.40 0.65
N LEU A 6 18.97 7.90 1.84
CA LEU A 6 17.81 7.01 2.04
C LEU A 6 16.51 7.74 1.70
N TRP A 7 16.31 8.95 2.22
CA TRP A 7 15.13 9.74 1.92
C TRP A 7 15.04 10.10 0.43
N GLU A 8 16.15 10.48 -0.22
CA GLU A 8 16.22 10.78 -1.65
C GLU A 8 15.79 9.58 -2.51
N THR A 9 16.20 8.38 -2.09
CA THR A 9 15.80 7.12 -2.74
C THR A 9 14.30 6.86 -2.55
N VAL A 10 13.78 7.02 -1.32
CA VAL A 10 12.35 6.78 -1.05
C VAL A 10 11.46 7.81 -1.74
N ARG A 11 11.82 9.10 -1.71
CA ARG A 11 11.03 10.19 -2.32
C ARG A 11 10.97 10.10 -3.85
N SER A 12 12.01 9.52 -4.47
CA SER A 12 12.07 9.33 -5.92
C SER A 12 11.39 8.03 -6.36
N GLY A 13 11.13 7.10 -5.44
CA GLY A 13 10.43 5.84 -5.71
C GLY A 13 8.91 5.99 -5.94
N ALA A 14 8.25 4.87 -6.22
CA ALA A 14 6.83 4.83 -6.59
C ALA A 14 5.88 5.45 -5.55
N ILE A 15 6.18 5.30 -4.26
CA ILE A 15 5.38 5.89 -3.17
C ILE A 15 5.67 7.39 -3.03
N GLY A 16 6.94 7.79 -3.12
CA GLY A 16 7.35 9.19 -2.95
C GLY A 16 6.91 10.13 -4.08
N ARG A 17 6.64 9.58 -5.28
CA ARG A 17 6.19 10.35 -6.45
C ARG A 17 4.69 10.65 -6.48
N ARG A 18 3.89 10.06 -5.61
CA ARG A 18 2.42 10.28 -5.58
C ARG A 18 1.98 10.92 -4.28
N ARG A 19 0.81 11.56 -4.29
CA ARG A 19 0.14 11.94 -3.03
C ARG A 19 -0.13 10.66 -2.23
N THR A 20 0.01 10.75 -0.91
CA THR A 20 0.03 9.58 -0.01
C THR A 20 -1.17 8.65 -0.18
N LEU A 21 -2.37 9.20 -0.37
CA LEU A 21 -3.62 8.44 -0.42
C LEU A 21 -4.09 8.10 -1.85
N ASP A 22 -3.52 8.72 -2.89
CA ASP A 22 -3.91 8.45 -4.28
C ASP A 22 -3.69 6.99 -4.66
N ALA A 23 -2.77 6.31 -3.97
CA ALA A 23 -2.56 4.87 -4.06
C ALA A 23 -3.81 4.01 -3.91
N MET A 24 -4.81 4.49 -3.16
CA MET A 24 -6.02 3.74 -2.84
C MET A 24 -6.93 3.61 -4.06
N VAL A 25 -6.85 4.54 -5.02
CA VAL A 25 -7.68 4.56 -6.24
C VAL A 25 -7.39 3.38 -7.17
N ASP A 26 -6.19 2.80 -7.06
CA ASP A 26 -5.74 1.74 -7.95
C ASP A 26 -6.56 0.45 -7.73
N GLN A 27 -6.68 0.02 -6.47
CA GLN A 27 -7.21 -1.29 -6.11
C GLN A 27 -8.17 -1.30 -4.90
N PHE A 28 -7.91 -0.50 -3.85
CA PHE A 28 -8.71 -0.55 -2.63
C PHE A 28 -10.08 0.11 -2.81
N LEU A 29 -10.13 1.38 -3.23
CA LEU A 29 -11.38 2.09 -3.46
C LEU A 29 -12.27 1.39 -4.49
N PRO A 30 -11.79 0.92 -5.65
CA PRO A 30 -12.65 0.20 -6.59
C PRO A 30 -12.98 -1.24 -6.15
N GLY A 31 -12.41 -1.75 -5.05
CA GLY A 31 -12.64 -3.13 -4.59
C GLY A 31 -12.13 -4.21 -5.56
N SER A 32 -11.19 -3.86 -6.45
CA SER A 32 -10.64 -4.75 -7.48
C SER A 32 -9.19 -5.01 -7.16
N TYR A 33 -8.74 -6.26 -7.06
CA TYR A 33 -7.37 -6.61 -6.67
C TYR A 33 -6.60 -7.42 -7.72
N ASP A 34 -7.23 -7.66 -8.87
CA ASP A 34 -6.66 -8.38 -10.02
C ASP A 34 -6.77 -7.50 -11.29
N PRO A 35 -5.72 -7.41 -12.13
CA PRO A 35 -4.37 -7.92 -11.87
C PRO A 35 -3.67 -7.13 -10.73
N PRO A 36 -2.71 -7.74 -10.03
CA PRO A 36 -1.99 -7.06 -8.97
C PRO A 36 -1.00 -6.03 -9.53
N ALA A 37 -0.97 -4.82 -8.96
CA ALA A 37 0.15 -3.89 -9.17
C ALA A 37 1.39 -4.38 -8.40
N PHE A 38 1.17 -4.95 -7.20
CA PHE A 38 2.19 -5.70 -6.47
C PHE A 38 1.53 -6.80 -5.64
N ALA A 39 1.90 -8.06 -5.89
CA ALA A 39 1.26 -9.21 -5.27
C ALA A 39 1.47 -9.24 -3.74
N LEU A 40 0.42 -9.56 -2.99
CA LEU A 40 0.45 -9.62 -1.52
C LEU A 40 1.58 -10.51 -1.00
N LYS A 41 1.83 -11.68 -1.61
CA LYS A 41 2.92 -12.58 -1.21
C LYS A 41 4.30 -11.94 -1.29
N LEU A 42 4.53 -11.05 -2.27
CA LEU A 42 5.81 -10.35 -2.43
C LEU A 42 5.94 -9.23 -1.40
N ALA A 43 4.87 -8.47 -1.19
CA ALA A 43 4.83 -7.44 -0.16
C ALA A 43 5.05 -8.03 1.24
N HIS A 44 4.41 -9.16 1.56
CA HIS A 44 4.61 -9.86 2.83
C HIS A 44 6.05 -10.30 3.01
N LYS A 45 6.67 -10.86 1.96
CA LYS A 45 8.10 -11.24 1.97
C LYS A 45 9.00 -10.05 2.29
N ASP A 46 8.79 -8.90 1.64
CA ASP A 46 9.62 -7.70 1.88
C ASP A 46 9.45 -7.16 3.32
N VAL A 47 8.21 -7.11 3.84
CA VAL A 47 7.95 -6.67 5.23
C VAL A 47 8.51 -7.67 6.26
N SER A 48 8.44 -8.97 5.96
CA SER A 48 9.02 -10.03 6.80
C SER A 48 10.54 -9.87 6.92
N LEU A 49 11.23 -9.67 5.78
CA LEU A 49 12.68 -9.47 5.75
C LEU A 49 13.10 -8.19 6.50
N ALA A 50 12.38 -7.08 6.29
CA ALA A 50 12.63 -5.83 7.01
C ALA A 50 12.45 -5.98 8.52
N SER A 51 11.38 -6.68 8.96
CA SER A 51 11.09 -6.89 10.38
C SER A 51 12.08 -7.86 11.03
N ALA A 52 12.58 -8.86 10.29
CA ALA A 52 13.62 -9.77 10.75
C ALA A 52 14.95 -9.02 10.98
N LEU A 53 15.39 -8.24 9.99
CA LEU A 53 16.60 -7.42 10.13
C LEU A 53 16.51 -6.42 11.29
N ALA A 54 15.35 -5.78 11.46
CA ALA A 54 15.14 -4.87 12.57
C ALA A 54 15.32 -5.56 13.93
N ARG A 55 14.86 -6.81 14.06
CA ARG A 55 15.03 -7.61 15.27
C ARG A 55 16.49 -7.94 15.55
N GLU A 56 17.25 -8.32 14.53
CA GLU A 56 18.69 -8.58 14.63
C GLU A 56 19.46 -7.35 15.12
N LEU A 57 19.02 -6.15 14.70
CA LEU A 57 19.63 -4.88 15.06
C LEU A 57 19.04 -4.23 16.32
N GLY A 58 18.08 -4.86 16.99
CA GLY A 58 17.42 -4.30 18.18
C GLY A 58 16.55 -3.06 17.91
N VAL A 59 16.07 -2.87 16.67
CA VAL A 59 15.23 -1.73 16.26
C VAL A 59 13.74 -2.07 16.47
N PRO A 60 13.00 -1.31 17.30
CA PRO A 60 11.59 -1.57 17.54
C PRO A 60 10.70 -1.14 16.36
N MET A 61 10.04 -2.11 15.72
CA MET A 61 9.19 -1.91 14.53
C MET A 61 7.71 -2.24 14.78
N ARG A 62 7.10 -1.68 15.84
CA ARG A 62 5.75 -2.04 16.30
C ARG A 62 4.68 -1.99 15.20
N LEU A 63 4.68 -0.94 14.38
CA LEU A 63 3.68 -0.79 13.30
C LEU A 63 3.91 -1.79 12.17
N SER A 64 5.17 -2.09 11.82
CA SER A 64 5.48 -3.09 10.79
C SER A 64 5.11 -4.50 11.23
N ASN A 65 5.27 -4.82 12.53
CA ASN A 65 4.84 -6.12 13.06
C ASN A 65 3.31 -6.28 12.96
N LEU A 66 2.53 -5.24 13.33
CA LEU A 66 1.08 -5.26 13.16
C LEU A 66 0.67 -5.39 11.68
N ALA A 67 1.33 -4.66 10.79
CA ALA A 67 1.09 -4.79 9.35
C ALA A 67 1.44 -6.21 8.84
N LEU A 68 2.52 -6.81 9.34
CA LEU A 68 2.91 -8.17 8.99
C LEU A 68 1.88 -9.21 9.44
N GLU A 69 1.26 -9.02 10.61
CA GLU A 69 0.17 -9.87 11.11
C GLU A 69 -1.06 -9.79 10.18
N GLU A 70 -1.48 -8.59 9.78
CA GLU A 70 -2.58 -8.40 8.81
C GLU A 70 -2.28 -9.07 7.46
N MET A 71 -1.06 -8.90 6.95
CA MET A 71 -0.65 -9.52 5.69
C MET A 71 -0.60 -11.05 5.80
N THR A 72 -0.20 -11.57 6.97
CA THR A 72 -0.17 -13.02 7.25
C THR A 72 -1.58 -13.60 7.29
N GLU A 73 -2.54 -12.92 7.94
CA GLU A 73 -3.93 -13.34 7.94
C GLU A 73 -4.50 -13.36 6.51
N ALA A 74 -4.27 -12.30 5.74
CA ALA A 74 -4.70 -12.21 4.35
C ALA A 74 -4.07 -13.31 3.46
N LEU A 75 -2.80 -13.67 3.69
CA LEU A 75 -2.17 -14.82 3.03
C LEU A 75 -2.83 -16.15 3.41
N GLY A 76 -3.16 -16.35 4.69
CA GLY A 76 -3.87 -17.53 5.20
C GLY A 76 -5.24 -17.74 4.54
N ARG A 77 -5.86 -16.65 4.07
CA ARG A 77 -7.12 -16.66 3.28
C ARG A 77 -6.91 -16.94 1.78
N GLY A 78 -5.68 -17.23 1.37
CA GLY A 78 -5.36 -17.53 -0.04
C GLY A 78 -5.24 -16.30 -0.94
N TRP A 79 -5.18 -15.08 -0.39
CA TRP A 79 -5.14 -13.84 -1.20
C TRP A 79 -3.75 -13.48 -1.74
N GLY A 80 -2.76 -14.37 -1.63
CA GLY A 80 -1.36 -14.07 -1.95
C GLY A 80 -1.08 -13.65 -3.41
N GLY A 81 -1.94 -14.06 -4.35
CA GLY A 81 -1.84 -13.67 -5.76
C GLY A 81 -2.46 -12.29 -6.10
N ARG A 82 -3.31 -11.76 -5.21
CA ARG A 82 -4.00 -10.48 -5.40
C ARG A 82 -3.09 -9.31 -5.02
N ASP A 83 -3.49 -8.09 -5.38
CA ASP A 83 -2.75 -6.89 -4.99
C ASP A 83 -2.62 -6.79 -3.46
N SER A 84 -1.45 -6.33 -2.99
CA SER A 84 -1.10 -6.19 -1.57
C SER A 84 -2.13 -5.43 -0.72
N ARG A 85 -2.87 -4.48 -1.31
CA ARG A 85 -3.94 -3.73 -0.64
C ARG A 85 -5.15 -4.58 -0.26
N VAL A 86 -5.26 -5.82 -0.74
CA VAL A 86 -6.32 -6.76 -0.35
C VAL A 86 -6.31 -7.05 1.15
N SER A 87 -5.16 -6.92 1.81
CA SER A 87 -5.05 -7.01 3.28
C SER A 87 -5.97 -6.02 4.01
N MET A 88 -6.26 -4.86 3.42
CA MET A 88 -7.17 -3.87 4.01
C MET A 88 -8.63 -4.36 4.09
N GLN A 89 -9.02 -5.40 3.33
CA GLN A 89 -10.36 -5.98 3.43
C GLN A 89 -10.62 -6.63 4.79
N LEU A 90 -9.58 -7.08 5.49
CA LEU A 90 -9.72 -7.60 6.86
C LEU A 90 -10.38 -6.56 7.75
N GLN A 91 -10.01 -5.30 7.62
CA GLN A 91 -10.62 -4.22 8.40
C GLN A 91 -12.05 -3.92 7.96
N CYS A 92 -12.35 -3.98 6.66
CA CYS A 92 -13.71 -3.84 6.15
C CYS A 92 -14.64 -4.91 6.73
N GLU A 93 -14.19 -6.17 6.73
CA GLU A 93 -14.93 -7.30 7.30
C GLU A 93 -15.15 -7.15 8.81
N ARG A 94 -14.11 -6.79 9.57
CA ARG A 94 -14.20 -6.55 11.02
C ARG A 94 -15.18 -5.43 11.35
N ALA A 95 -15.27 -4.41 10.49
CA ALA A 95 -16.19 -3.30 10.64
C ALA A 95 -17.59 -3.57 10.05
N GLY A 96 -17.79 -4.68 9.35
CA GLY A 96 -19.06 -5.00 8.67
C GLY A 96 -19.40 -4.01 7.55
N VAL A 97 -18.39 -3.43 6.89
CA VAL A 97 -18.57 -2.47 5.79
C VAL A 97 -18.02 -3.02 4.48
N GLU A 98 -18.58 -2.55 3.36
CA GLU A 98 -18.09 -2.84 2.02
C GLU A 98 -17.61 -1.54 1.35
N ILE A 99 -16.40 -1.58 0.78
CA ILE A 99 -15.82 -0.46 0.03
C ILE A 99 -15.63 -0.93 -1.42
N ALA A 100 -16.48 -0.41 -2.31
CA ALA A 100 -16.41 -0.62 -3.75
C ALA A 100 -16.98 0.60 -4.48
N VAL A 101 -16.11 1.54 -4.83
CA VAL A 101 -16.46 2.80 -5.50
C VAL A 101 -16.31 2.64 -7.02
N PRO A 102 -17.33 2.96 -7.83
CA PRO A 102 -17.22 2.93 -9.28
C PRO A 102 -16.05 3.79 -9.78
N ARG A 103 -15.27 3.26 -10.74
CA ARG A 103 -14.08 3.95 -11.28
C ARG A 103 -14.39 5.35 -11.83
N GLU A 104 -15.58 5.54 -12.42
CA GLU A 104 -16.00 6.86 -12.90
C GLU A 104 -16.15 7.88 -11.78
N ARG A 105 -16.69 7.48 -10.62
CA ARG A 105 -16.83 8.36 -9.45
C ARG A 105 -15.48 8.76 -8.87
N ILE A 106 -14.53 7.83 -8.90
CA ILE A 106 -13.13 8.09 -8.53
C ILE A 106 -12.51 9.09 -9.49
N LYS A 107 -12.70 8.90 -10.80
CA LYS A 107 -12.21 9.80 -11.85
C LYS A 107 -12.77 11.21 -11.70
N GLU A 108 -14.09 11.36 -11.53
CA GLU A 108 -14.74 12.64 -11.24
C GLU A 108 -14.14 13.33 -10.01
N ALA A 109 -13.76 12.57 -8.97
CA ALA A 109 -13.12 13.14 -7.78
C ALA A 109 -11.70 13.65 -8.05
N LEU A 110 -10.91 12.91 -8.82
CA LEU A 110 -9.57 13.33 -9.22
C LEU A 110 -9.59 14.55 -10.17
N GLU A 111 -10.62 14.68 -11.00
CA GLU A 111 -10.79 15.84 -11.89
C GLU A 111 -11.17 17.12 -11.13
N ARG A 112 -11.89 17.01 -10.01
CA ARG A 112 -12.22 18.16 -9.14
C ARG A 112 -11.02 18.69 -8.35
N ASP A 113 -10.07 17.82 -8.01
CA ASP A 113 -8.82 18.18 -7.33
C ASP A 113 -7.61 17.58 -8.09
N PRO A 114 -7.27 18.16 -9.26
CA PRO A 114 -6.16 17.67 -10.05
C PRO A 114 -4.83 17.87 -9.30
N PRO A 115 -3.75 17.17 -9.71
CA PRO A 115 -2.40 17.45 -9.23
C PRO A 115 -2.05 18.93 -9.37
N ALA A 116 -1.14 19.43 -8.52
CA ALA A 116 -0.66 20.81 -8.66
C ALA A 116 -0.04 20.98 -10.07
N LYS A 117 -0.30 22.13 -10.71
CA LYS A 117 0.10 22.39 -12.11
C LYS A 117 1.59 22.22 -12.40
N ASP A 118 2.42 22.31 -11.37
CA ASP A 118 3.88 22.17 -11.44
C ASP A 118 4.39 20.96 -10.63
N ASP A 119 3.57 19.92 -10.40
CA ASP A 119 4.04 18.69 -9.74
C ASP A 119 4.93 17.89 -10.71
N PRO A 120 6.27 17.91 -10.55
CA PRO A 120 7.19 17.30 -11.50
C PRO A 120 7.15 15.77 -11.47
N LYS A 121 6.31 15.17 -10.61
CA LYS A 121 6.23 13.74 -10.39
C LYS A 121 5.14 13.04 -11.22
N ARG A 122 4.40 13.80 -12.04
CA ARG A 122 3.38 13.26 -12.98
C ARG A 122 3.36 13.90 -14.37
N SER A 123 4.26 14.85 -14.68
CA SER A 123 4.51 15.36 -16.04
C SER A 123 5.35 14.39 -16.86
#